data_AF-A0A3C0CUR0-F1
#
_entry.id   AF-A0A3C0CUR0-F1
#
_cell.length_a   1.000
_cell.length_b   1.000
_cell.length_c   1.000
_cell.angle_alpha   90.00
_cell.angle_beta   90.00
_cell.angle_gamma   90.00
#
_symmetry.space_group_name_H-M   'P 1'
#
loop_
_entity.id
_entity.type
_entity.pdbx_description
1 polymer ?
#
loop_
_entity_poly.entity_id
_entity_poly.type
_entity_poly.pdbx_seq_one_letter_code
_entity_poly.pdbx_strand_id
1 'polypeptide(L)'
;ISNVLYTATNGSTASYYQDGGFQYPIIIQLPESDRKTVETMANLSISPGGGAVDDVILRQVAYPVYAQGPSQITRLGRMRYIAVSGSPMGRSPGEIQKDVEKALSGTKFPLGYYWEWGINQKRQAEEFGGMGLAVVLAIGIIFMLLAAQFESFTHPLAILLS
;
A
#
# COMPACT_ATOMS: atom_id res chain seq x y z
N ILE A 1 -9.17 -17.18 26.04
CA ILE A 1 -8.01 -16.26 26.19
C ILE A 1 -8.11 -15.05 25.25
N SER A 2 -8.01 -15.20 23.92
CA SER A 2 -8.00 -14.05 22.98
C SER A 2 -9.18 -13.10 23.12
N ASN A 3 -10.41 -13.62 23.27
CA ASN A 3 -11.61 -12.77 23.40
C ASN A 3 -11.60 -11.97 24.72
N VAL A 4 -11.22 -12.61 25.82
CA VAL A 4 -11.13 -11.97 27.15
C VAL A 4 -10.10 -10.84 27.15
N LEU A 5 -8.92 -11.09 26.54
CA LEU A 5 -7.89 -10.06 26.40
C LEU A 5 -8.38 -8.90 25.52
N TYR A 6 -9.02 -9.20 24.39
CA TYR A 6 -9.57 -8.18 23.49
C TYR A 6 -10.65 -7.31 24.16
N THR A 7 -11.62 -7.93 24.84
CA THR A 7 -12.65 -7.21 25.60
C THR A 7 -12.03 -6.38 26.73
N ALA A 8 -11.04 -6.91 27.44
CA ALA A 8 -10.36 -6.19 28.51
C ALA A 8 -9.60 -4.96 27.99
N THR A 9 -8.92 -5.06 26.83
CA THR A 9 -8.06 -3.99 26.30
C THR A 9 -8.78 -3.02 25.37
N ASN A 10 -9.51 -3.52 24.36
CA ASN A 10 -10.15 -2.72 23.32
C ASN A 10 -11.63 -2.47 23.58
N GLY A 11 -12.20 -3.20 24.55
CA GLY A 11 -13.64 -3.22 24.77
C GLY A 11 -14.36 -4.11 23.78
N SER A 12 -15.48 -4.69 24.20
CA SER A 12 -16.41 -5.36 23.30
C SER A 12 -17.80 -4.75 23.42
N THR A 13 -18.46 -4.55 22.29
CA THR A 13 -19.86 -4.11 22.26
C THR A 13 -20.75 -5.23 22.78
N ALA A 14 -21.41 -5.00 23.90
CA ALA A 14 -22.33 -5.96 24.49
C ALA A 14 -23.75 -5.83 23.92
N SER A 15 -24.20 -4.60 23.70
CA SER A 15 -25.51 -4.30 23.13
C SER A 15 -25.54 -2.86 22.59
N TYR A 16 -26.65 -2.48 21.97
CA TYR A 16 -26.92 -1.13 21.53
C TYR A 16 -28.10 -0.55 22.30
N TYR A 17 -27.91 0.64 22.85
CA TYR A 17 -28.98 1.45 23.40
C TYR A 17 -29.59 2.29 22.28
N GLN A 18 -30.92 2.22 22.11
CA GLN A 18 -31.65 2.97 21.09
C GLN A 18 -32.35 4.14 21.75
N ASP A 19 -32.10 5.36 21.26
CA ASP A 19 -32.84 6.54 21.69
C ASP A 19 -32.97 7.54 20.54
N GLY A 20 -34.18 8.08 20.34
CA GLY A 20 -34.47 9.06 19.29
C GLY A 20 -34.16 8.62 17.85
N GLY A 21 -34.12 7.31 17.58
CA GLY A 21 -33.73 6.75 16.27
C GLY A 21 -32.21 6.61 16.07
N PHE A 22 -31.40 6.95 17.07
CA PHE A 22 -29.96 6.73 17.08
C PHE A 22 -29.58 5.48 17.87
N GLN A 23 -28.52 4.80 17.45
CA GLN A 23 -27.97 3.64 18.13
C GLN A 23 -26.66 4.01 18.84
N TYR A 24 -26.59 3.76 20.14
CA TYR A 24 -25.40 3.99 20.97
C TYR A 24 -24.81 2.65 21.42
N PRO A 25 -23.55 2.32 21.10
CA PRO A 25 -22.94 1.06 21.53
C PRO A 25 -22.65 1.08 23.04
N ILE A 26 -23.07 0.03 23.74
CA ILE A 26 -22.69 -0.25 25.12
C ILE A 26 -21.41 -1.09 25.09
N ILE A 27 -20.30 -0.50 25.52
CA ILE A 27 -18.98 -1.15 25.51
C ILE A 27 -18.66 -1.66 26.91
N ILE A 28 -18.33 -2.95 27.01
CA ILE A 28 -17.77 -3.54 28.23
C ILE A 28 -16.26 -3.55 28.08
N GLN A 29 -15.55 -2.96 29.04
CA GLN A 29 -14.10 -2.87 29.07
C GLN A 29 -13.61 -2.82 30.52
N LEU A 30 -12.41 -3.31 30.77
CA LEU A 30 -11.75 -3.24 32.08
C LEU A 30 -11.35 -1.79 32.42
N PRO A 31 -11.32 -1.34 33.69
CA PRO A 31 -10.80 -0.02 34.04
C PRO A 31 -9.40 0.26 33.48
N GLU A 32 -9.11 1.53 33.20
CA GLU A 32 -7.85 1.92 32.56
C GLU A 32 -6.62 1.52 33.39
N SER A 33 -6.70 1.58 34.72
CA SER A 33 -5.63 1.16 35.65
C SER A 33 -5.18 -0.27 35.41
N ASP A 34 -6.11 -1.16 35.04
CA ASP A 34 -5.88 -2.60 35.04
C ASP A 34 -5.38 -3.10 33.67
N ARG A 35 -5.36 -2.22 32.66
CA ARG A 35 -4.92 -2.52 31.28
C ARG A 35 -3.70 -1.72 30.82
N LYS A 36 -3.08 -0.91 31.69
CA LYS A 36 -1.93 -0.06 31.33
C LYS A 36 -0.61 -0.81 31.17
N THR A 37 -0.44 -1.91 31.90
CA THR A 37 0.83 -2.62 31.98
C THR A 37 0.65 -4.09 31.67
N VAL A 38 1.72 -4.74 31.22
CA VAL A 38 1.69 -6.18 30.94
C VAL A 38 1.50 -6.96 32.24
N GLU A 39 2.05 -6.45 33.34
CA GLU A 39 1.97 -7.01 34.69
C GLU A 39 0.54 -7.00 35.21
N THR A 40 -0.22 -5.91 35.01
CA THR A 40 -1.63 -5.84 35.42
C THR A 40 -2.49 -6.77 34.57
N MET A 41 -2.25 -6.84 33.26
CA MET A 41 -2.97 -7.76 32.38
C MET A 41 -2.66 -9.23 32.67
N ALA A 42 -1.45 -9.54 33.16
CA ALA A 42 -1.07 -10.91 33.50
C ALA A 42 -1.88 -11.51 34.67
N ASN A 43 -2.50 -10.66 35.50
CA ASN A 43 -3.36 -11.08 36.61
C ASN A 43 -4.84 -11.19 36.22
N LEU A 44 -5.17 -11.07 34.93
CA LEU A 44 -6.55 -11.18 34.45
C LEU A 44 -7.10 -12.59 34.67
N SER A 45 -8.28 -12.69 35.30
CA SER A 45 -9.01 -13.95 35.46
C SER A 45 -9.61 -14.41 34.13
N ILE A 46 -9.44 -15.68 33.81
CA ILE A 46 -9.97 -16.33 32.61
C ILE A 46 -10.73 -17.57 33.05
N SER A 47 -12.03 -17.60 32.80
CA SER A 47 -12.85 -18.78 33.03
C SER A 47 -12.67 -19.76 31.86
N PRO A 48 -12.22 -21.00 32.10
CA PRO A 48 -12.16 -22.03 31.07
C PRO A 48 -13.60 -22.42 30.65
N GLY A 49 -13.87 -22.45 29.35
CA GLY A 49 -15.16 -22.92 28.86
C GLY A 49 -15.34 -24.41 29.21
N GLY A 50 -16.38 -24.75 29.98
CA GLY A 50 -16.64 -26.13 30.39
C GLY A 50 -17.31 -26.32 31.76
N GLY A 51 -17.51 -25.25 32.54
CA GLY A 51 -18.35 -25.27 33.76
C GLY A 51 -17.78 -26.04 34.95
N ALA A 52 -16.64 -26.72 34.80
CA ALA A 52 -16.07 -27.62 35.82
C ALA A 52 -14.65 -27.24 36.27
N VAL A 53 -14.13 -26.08 35.86
CA VAL A 53 -12.77 -25.63 36.20
C VAL A 53 -12.85 -24.26 36.84
N ASP A 54 -12.12 -24.08 37.94
CA ASP A 54 -11.93 -22.79 38.59
C ASP A 54 -11.31 -21.78 37.63
N ASP A 55 -11.59 -20.50 37.89
CA ASP A 55 -10.96 -19.38 37.20
C ASP A 55 -9.43 -19.47 37.27
N VAL A 56 -8.77 -19.35 36.12
CA VAL A 56 -7.30 -19.36 36.01
C VAL A 56 -6.79 -17.98 35.64
N ILE A 57 -5.64 -17.58 36.19
CA ILE A 57 -5.04 -16.29 35.85
C ILE A 57 -4.25 -16.40 34.55
N LEU A 58 -4.25 -15.34 33.73
CA LEU A 58 -3.57 -15.31 32.42
C LEU A 58 -2.10 -15.75 32.50
N ARG A 59 -1.36 -15.35 33.54
CA ARG A 59 0.04 -15.72 33.76
C ARG A 59 0.29 -17.23 33.89
N GLN A 60 -0.71 -18.03 34.29
CA GLN A 60 -0.56 -19.48 34.40
C GLN A 60 -0.60 -20.19 33.04
N VAL A 61 -1.14 -19.53 32.01
CA VAL A 61 -1.41 -20.15 30.70
C VAL A 61 -0.75 -19.42 29.53
N ALA A 62 -0.20 -18.23 29.75
CA ALA A 62 0.48 -17.43 28.73
C ALA A 62 1.64 -16.62 29.33
N TYR A 63 2.69 -16.43 28.53
CA TYR A 63 3.83 -15.57 28.87
C TYR A 63 3.92 -14.40 27.89
N PRO A 64 4.09 -13.16 28.37
CA PRO A 64 4.25 -12.02 27.49
C PRO A 64 5.64 -12.02 26.83
N VAL A 65 5.68 -11.70 25.53
CA VAL A 65 6.92 -11.50 24.79
C VAL A 65 6.86 -10.16 24.08
N TYR A 66 7.87 -9.32 24.30
CA TYR A 66 8.07 -8.12 23.50
C TYR A 66 8.71 -8.51 22.17
N ALA A 67 7.99 -8.26 21.09
CA ALA A 67 8.47 -8.49 19.74
C ALA A 67 8.23 -7.24 18.89
N GLN A 68 9.12 -7.02 17.93
CA GLN A 68 8.89 -6.02 16.89
C GLN A 68 8.17 -6.69 15.72
N GLY A 69 7.12 -6.04 15.25
CA GLY A 69 6.33 -6.48 14.10
C GLY A 69 6.12 -5.32 13.12
N PRO A 70 5.72 -5.62 11.87
CA PRO A 70 5.38 -4.58 10.91
C PRO A 70 4.18 -3.77 11.42
N SER A 71 4.31 -2.45 11.46
CA SER A 71 3.19 -1.55 11.81
C SER A 71 2.07 -1.60 10.77
N GLN A 72 2.43 -1.83 9.51
CA GLN A 72 1.51 -1.97 8.40
C GLN A 72 2.07 -2.96 7.38
N ILE A 73 1.18 -3.76 6.77
CA ILE A 73 1.55 -4.64 5.66
C ILE A 73 0.90 -4.12 4.38
N THR A 74 1.67 -3.35 3.62
CA THR A 74 1.29 -2.87 2.29
C THR A 74 1.46 -3.96 1.24
N ARG A 75 0.49 -4.06 0.34
CA ARG A 75 0.49 -5.03 -0.76
C ARG A 75 0.06 -4.38 -2.06
N LEU A 76 0.69 -4.79 -3.15
CA LEU A 76 0.30 -4.48 -4.52
C LEU A 76 0.30 -5.78 -5.30
N GLY A 77 -0.80 -6.09 -6.00
CA GLY A 77 -0.91 -7.36 -6.74
C GLY A 77 -0.69 -8.61 -5.88
N ARG A 78 -1.15 -8.59 -4.60
CA ARG A 78 -0.93 -9.65 -3.58
C ARG A 78 0.52 -9.83 -3.12
N MET A 79 1.46 -9.06 -3.63
CA MET A 79 2.86 -9.06 -3.20
C MET A 79 3.12 -7.95 -2.19
N ARG A 80 3.94 -8.22 -1.18
CA ARG A 80 4.36 -7.22 -0.20
C ARG A 80 5.38 -6.29 -0.85
N TYR A 81 5.26 -4.99 -0.60
CA TYR A 81 6.21 -4.01 -1.10
C TYR A 81 6.50 -2.95 -0.03
N ILE A 82 7.67 -2.34 -0.13
CA ILE A 82 8.08 -1.17 0.64
C ILE A 82 8.19 -0.01 -0.34
N ALA A 83 7.49 1.08 -0.07
CA ALA A 83 7.56 2.28 -0.89
C ALA A 83 8.80 3.10 -0.51
N VAL A 84 9.63 3.43 -1.49
CA VAL A 84 10.68 4.46 -1.35
C VAL A 84 10.22 5.65 -2.16
N SER A 85 9.92 6.75 -1.48
CA SER A 85 9.47 8.00 -2.11
C SER A 85 10.52 9.09 -1.98
N GLY A 86 10.55 9.99 -2.96
CA GLY A 86 11.42 11.14 -2.99
C GLY A 86 10.89 12.18 -3.97
N SER A 87 11.15 13.45 -3.67
CA SER A 87 10.75 14.56 -4.52
C SER A 87 11.95 15.01 -5.36
N PRO A 88 11.82 15.11 -6.70
CA PRO A 88 12.90 15.64 -7.52
C PRO A 88 13.13 17.12 -7.22
N MET A 89 14.39 17.55 -7.17
CA MET A 89 14.80 18.95 -7.01
C MET A 89 15.87 19.31 -8.02
N GLY A 90 15.69 20.43 -8.74
CA GLY A 90 16.69 20.99 -9.65
C GLY A 90 16.98 20.20 -10.93
N ARG A 91 16.31 19.06 -11.16
CA ARG A 91 16.50 18.19 -12.33
C ARG A 91 15.18 17.60 -12.82
N SER A 92 15.14 17.20 -14.09
CA SER A 92 13.94 16.58 -14.67
C SER A 92 13.70 15.17 -14.07
N PRO A 93 12.44 14.75 -13.87
CA PRO A 93 12.14 13.40 -13.36
C PRO A 93 12.73 12.27 -14.21
N GLY A 94 12.79 12.45 -15.53
CA GLY A 94 13.34 11.45 -16.46
C GLY A 94 14.85 11.25 -16.31
N GLU A 95 15.61 12.31 -16.04
CA GLU A 95 17.04 12.19 -15.74
C GLU A 95 17.28 11.47 -14.41
N ILE A 96 16.52 11.82 -13.37
CA ILE A 96 16.64 11.17 -12.06
C ILE A 96 16.28 9.69 -12.17
N GLN A 97 15.25 9.33 -12.94
CA GLN A 97 14.89 7.93 -13.18
C GLN A 97 16.04 7.15 -13.83
N LYS A 98 16.72 7.72 -14.83
CA LYS A 98 17.90 7.10 -15.46
C LYS A 98 19.04 6.87 -14.48
N ASP A 99 19.30 7.83 -13.59
CA ASP A 99 20.36 7.71 -12.59
C ASP A 99 20.05 6.62 -11.56
N VAL A 100 18.79 6.54 -11.11
CA VAL A 100 18.32 5.48 -10.19
C VAL A 100 18.41 4.11 -10.86
N GLU A 101 17.96 3.98 -12.10
CA GLU A 101 18.06 2.72 -12.85
C GLU A 101 19.52 2.31 -13.03
N LYS A 102 20.41 3.25 -13.34
CA LYS A 102 21.85 3.00 -13.42
C LYS A 102 22.42 2.52 -12.08
N ALA A 103 22.07 3.17 -10.97
CA ALA A 103 22.52 2.78 -9.64
C ALA A 103 22.01 1.38 -9.23
N LEU A 104 20.78 1.05 -9.58
CA LEU A 104 20.15 -0.22 -9.23
C LEU A 104 20.53 -1.37 -10.17
N SER A 105 20.96 -1.08 -11.41
CA SER A 105 21.36 -2.10 -12.41
C SER A 105 22.45 -3.06 -11.92
N GLY A 106 23.34 -2.61 -11.03
CA GLY A 106 24.41 -3.42 -10.43
C GLY A 106 24.05 -4.04 -9.08
N THR A 107 22.87 -3.76 -8.53
CA THR A 107 22.49 -4.18 -7.18
C THR A 107 21.92 -5.59 -7.22
N LYS A 108 22.53 -6.52 -6.48
CA LYS A 108 22.01 -7.87 -6.30
C LYS A 108 21.00 -7.89 -5.16
N PHE A 109 19.74 -8.13 -5.50
CA PHE A 109 18.70 -8.36 -4.51
C PHE A 109 18.76 -9.80 -3.99
N PRO A 110 18.46 -10.06 -2.70
CA PRO A 110 18.28 -11.41 -2.21
C PRO A 110 17.19 -12.16 -2.96
N LEU A 111 17.20 -13.49 -2.90
CA LEU A 111 16.20 -14.34 -3.55
C LEU A 111 14.77 -13.92 -3.14
N GLY A 112 13.91 -13.72 -4.14
CA GLY A 112 12.51 -13.31 -3.95
C GLY A 112 12.29 -11.81 -3.80
N TYR A 113 13.34 -10.98 -3.86
CA TYR A 113 13.24 -9.52 -3.86
C TYR A 113 13.55 -8.96 -5.23
N TYR A 114 12.77 -7.99 -5.64
CA TYR A 114 13.00 -7.20 -6.84
C TYR A 114 12.55 -5.77 -6.56
N TRP A 115 13.00 -4.84 -7.39
CA TRP A 115 12.54 -3.47 -7.37
C TRP A 115 11.74 -3.20 -8.62
N GLU A 116 10.81 -2.26 -8.53
CA GLU A 116 9.97 -1.87 -9.64
C GLU A 116 9.55 -0.41 -9.46
N TRP A 117 9.35 0.30 -10.57
CA TRP A 117 8.82 1.65 -10.53
C TRP A 117 7.38 1.67 -9.98
N GLY A 118 7.08 2.74 -9.24
CA GLY A 118 5.74 3.03 -8.76
C GLY A 118 4.74 3.20 -9.91
N ILE A 119 3.45 3.01 -9.61
CA ILE A 119 2.37 3.05 -10.61
C ILE A 119 2.36 4.37 -11.39
N ASN A 120 2.60 5.50 -10.71
CA ASN A 120 2.58 6.81 -11.35
C ASN A 120 3.71 6.95 -12.38
N GLN A 121 4.93 6.50 -12.04
CA GLN A 121 6.07 6.53 -12.94
C GLN A 121 5.86 5.60 -14.14
N LYS A 122 5.32 4.39 -13.92
CA LYS A 122 4.98 3.48 -15.02
C LYS A 122 3.95 4.07 -15.98
N ARG A 123 2.86 4.61 -15.44
CA ARG A 123 1.81 5.25 -16.25
C ARG A 123 2.37 6.42 -17.06
N GLN A 124 3.22 7.24 -16.45
CA GLN A 124 3.86 8.33 -17.16
C GLN A 124 4.74 7.81 -18.31
N ALA A 125 5.50 6.73 -18.10
CA ALA A 125 6.31 6.13 -19.17
C ALA A 125 5.45 5.55 -20.31
N GLU A 126 4.34 4.88 -19.97
CA GLU A 126 3.37 4.35 -20.94
C GLU A 126 2.72 5.48 -21.76
N GLU A 127 2.31 6.57 -21.11
CA GLU A 127 1.75 7.76 -21.76
C GLU A 127 2.77 8.40 -22.74
N PHE A 128 4.03 8.52 -22.35
CA PHE A 128 5.10 9.01 -23.23
C PHE A 128 5.32 8.11 -24.45
N GLY A 129 5.28 6.78 -24.26
CA GLY A 129 5.36 5.83 -25.37
C GLY A 129 4.19 5.97 -26.35
N GLY A 130 2.97 6.12 -25.83
CA GLY A 130 1.76 6.34 -26.63
C GLY A 130 1.79 7.65 -27.43
N MET A 131 2.29 8.73 -26.83
CA MET A 131 2.48 10.01 -27.51
C MET A 131 3.44 9.89 -28.70
N GLY A 132 4.55 9.16 -28.54
CA GLY A 132 5.52 8.92 -29.63
C GLY A 132 4.88 8.23 -30.83
N LEU A 133 4.07 7.19 -30.59
CA LEU A 133 3.33 6.52 -31.66
C LEU A 133 2.33 7.46 -32.34
N ALA A 134 1.60 8.26 -31.57
CA ALA A 134 0.64 9.21 -32.10
C ALA A 134 1.30 10.26 -33.02
N VAL A 135 2.48 10.76 -32.66
CA VAL A 135 3.24 11.71 -33.50
C VAL A 135 3.62 11.09 -34.84
N VAL A 136 4.12 9.84 -34.84
CA VAL A 136 4.49 9.14 -36.09
C VAL A 136 3.27 8.92 -36.97
N LEU A 137 2.13 8.53 -36.39
CA LEU A 137 0.88 8.37 -37.13
C LEU A 137 0.37 9.71 -37.70
N ALA A 138 0.44 10.79 -36.92
CA ALA A 138 0.05 12.12 -37.36
C ALA A 138 0.89 12.59 -38.55
N ILE A 139 2.22 12.43 -38.49
CA ILE A 139 3.13 12.73 -39.60
C ILE A 139 2.77 11.89 -40.83
N GLY A 140 2.47 10.60 -40.64
CA GLY A 140 2.03 9.71 -41.72
C GLY A 140 0.74 10.17 -42.39
N ILE A 141 -0.26 10.59 -41.61
CA ILE A 141 -1.54 11.10 -42.12
C ILE A 141 -1.34 12.42 -42.86
N ILE A 142 -0.56 13.35 -42.30
CA ILE A 142 -0.25 14.63 -42.95
C ILE A 142 0.48 14.39 -44.27
N PHE A 143 1.45 13.48 -44.29
CA PHE A 143 2.15 13.08 -45.51
C PHE A 143 1.18 12.55 -46.58
N MET A 144 0.26 11.65 -46.21
CA MET A 144 -0.74 11.12 -47.15
C MET A 144 -1.66 12.21 -47.70
N LEU A 145 -2.08 13.16 -46.86
CA LEU A 145 -2.94 14.27 -47.26
C LEU A 145 -2.21 15.17 -48.26
N LEU A 146 -0.96 15.57 -47.96
CA LEU A 146 -0.15 16.38 -48.87
C LEU A 146 0.18 15.64 -50.17
N ALA A 147 0.46 14.33 -50.11
CA ALA A 147 0.74 13.52 -51.30
C ALA A 147 -0.47 13.44 -52.23
N ALA A 148 -1.67 13.30 -51.68
CA ALA A 148 -2.92 13.36 -52.44
C ALA A 148 -3.17 14.76 -53.02
N GLN A 149 -2.82 15.83 -52.30
CA GLN A 149 -3.03 17.20 -52.74
C GLN A 149 -2.10 17.63 -53.89
N PHE A 150 -0.84 17.19 -53.87
CA PHE A 150 0.17 17.55 -54.89
C PHE A 150 0.33 16.48 -55.99
N GLU A 151 -0.43 15.38 -55.93
CA GLU A 151 -0.28 14.19 -56.79
C GLU A 151 1.19 13.70 -56.87
N SER A 152 1.96 13.93 -55.81
CA SER A 152 3.41 13.74 -55.81
C SER A 152 3.90 13.35 -54.43
N PHE A 153 4.77 12.35 -54.35
CA PHE A 153 5.35 11.87 -53.09
C PHE A 153 6.56 12.67 -52.61
N THR A 154 7.20 13.44 -53.49
CA THR A 154 8.44 14.19 -53.19
C THR A 154 8.16 15.56 -52.56
N HIS A 155 7.14 16.26 -53.03
CA HIS A 155 6.76 17.58 -52.52
C HIS A 155 6.36 17.57 -51.03
N PRO A 156 5.53 16.63 -50.54
CA PRO A 156 5.20 16.50 -49.12
C PRO A 156 6.41 16.26 -48.22
N LEU A 157 7.37 15.46 -48.67
CA LEU A 157 8.55 15.13 -47.88
C LEU A 157 9.47 16.34 -47.70
N ALA A 158 9.62 17.16 -48.75
CA ALA A 158 10.37 18.41 -48.68
C ALA A 158 9.71 19.43 -47.75
N ILE A 159 8.37 19.50 -47.73
CA ILE A 159 7.61 20.38 -46.82
C ILE A 159 7.73 19.93 -45.37
N LEU A 160 7.71 18.61 -45.10
CA LEU A 160 7.83 18.07 -43.74
C LEU A 160 9.23 18.21 -43.13
N LEU A 161 10.27 18.31 -43.96
CA LEU A 161 11.68 18.41 -43.54
C LEU A 161 12.25 19.84 -43.59
N SER A 162 11.47 20.80 -44.09
CA SER A 162 11.81 22.23 -44.11
C SER A 162 11.35 22.93 -42.84
#